data_AF-A0A9E3A618-F1
#
_entry.id   AF-A0A9E3A618-F1
#
_cell.length_a   1.000
_cell.length_b   1.000
_cell.length_c   1.000
_cell.angle_alpha   90.00
_cell.angle_beta   90.00
_cell.angle_gamma   90.00
#
_symmetry.space_group_name_H-M   'P 1'
#
loop_
_entity.id
_entity.type
_entity.pdbx_description
1 polymer ?
#
loop_
_entity_poly.entity_id
_entity_poly.type
_entity_poly.pdbx_seq_one_letter_code
_entity_poly.pdbx_strand_id
1 'polypeptide(L)'
;MSAVLNQPAAAHTDVAARLAFQKQLQNVTNKVHATNNIDEIMLEVSADICALFNADRLTIYSVSEDKSSIVSKVKTGLNSFKDLKLPIAEHSLAGYVAFAKKAINIK
;
A
#
# COMPACT_ATOMS: atom_id res chain seq x y z
N MET A 1 26.61 1.47 46.22
CA MET A 1 27.24 2.44 45.29
C MET A 1 27.22 1.84 43.90
N SER A 2 26.68 2.59 42.93
CA SER A 2 26.98 2.53 41.49
C SER A 2 26.49 1.29 40.70
N ALA A 3 25.89 1.40 39.53
CA ALA A 3 25.31 2.54 38.84
C ALA A 3 24.28 1.98 37.84
N VAL A 4 23.19 2.74 37.69
CA VAL A 4 22.10 2.52 36.75
C VAL A 4 22.67 2.63 35.33
N LEU A 5 22.69 1.54 34.56
CA LEU A 5 23.05 1.61 33.14
C LEU A 5 21.82 2.10 32.35
N ASN A 6 21.77 3.41 32.27
CA ASN A 6 21.06 4.25 31.32
C ASN A 6 20.90 3.60 29.93
N GLN A 7 19.67 3.31 29.54
CA GLN A 7 19.33 2.90 28.16
C GLN A 7 18.21 3.78 27.57
N PRO A 8 18.49 5.06 27.20
CA PRO A 8 17.50 5.95 26.57
C PRO A 8 17.58 5.96 25.04
N ALA A 9 18.71 5.54 24.46
CA ALA A 9 19.01 5.79 23.05
C ALA A 9 18.08 5.04 22.08
N ALA A 10 17.73 3.78 22.38
CA ALA A 10 16.88 2.96 21.50
C ALA A 10 15.41 3.43 21.45
N ALA A 11 14.90 3.97 22.56
CA ALA A 11 13.51 4.45 22.64
C ALA A 11 13.32 5.80 21.90
N HIS A 12 14.32 6.68 21.95
CA HIS A 12 14.27 7.97 21.23
C HIS A 12 14.30 7.78 19.69
N THR A 13 15.08 6.82 19.20
CA THR A 13 15.11 6.48 17.77
C THR A 13 13.79 5.92 17.26
N ASP A 14 13.08 5.12 18.06
CA ASP A 14 11.78 4.53 17.68
C ASP A 14 10.70 5.62 17.58
N VAL A 15 10.66 6.56 18.53
CA VAL A 15 9.74 7.71 18.48
C VAL A 15 10.02 8.61 17.28
N ALA A 16 11.29 8.91 16.99
CA ALA A 16 11.66 9.72 15.83
C ALA A 16 11.29 9.03 14.50
N ALA A 17 11.55 7.72 14.38
CA ALA A 17 11.20 6.93 13.20
C ALA A 17 9.68 6.86 12.99
N ARG A 18 8.91 6.62 14.06
CA ARG A 18 7.44 6.61 14.01
C ARG A 18 6.85 7.96 13.60
N LEU A 19 7.44 9.06 14.08
CA LEU A 19 7.03 10.41 13.72
C LEU A 19 7.36 10.74 12.26
N ALA A 20 8.54 10.32 11.77
CA ALA A 20 8.90 10.44 10.36
C ALA A 20 7.93 9.64 9.46
N PHE A 21 7.64 8.39 9.82
CA PHE A 21 6.67 7.55 9.12
C PHE A 21 5.28 8.20 9.07
N GLN A 22 4.78 8.71 10.20
CA GLN A 22 3.48 9.40 10.26
C GLN A 22 3.44 10.65 9.37
N LYS A 23 4.52 11.43 9.32
CA LYS A 23 4.62 12.60 8.43
C LYS A 23 4.59 12.18 6.95
N GLN A 24 5.35 11.14 6.59
CA GLN A 24 5.36 10.63 5.22
C GLN A 24 4.00 10.04 4.84
N LEU A 25 3.36 9.29 5.73
CA LEU A 25 2.01 8.77 5.54
C LEU A 25 1.01 9.90 5.31
N GLN A 26 1.03 10.96 6.14
CA GLN A 26 0.15 12.11 5.96
C GLN A 26 0.36 12.78 4.59
N ASN A 27 1.61 12.93 4.16
CA ASN A 27 1.92 13.51 2.85
C ASN A 27 1.35 12.66 1.71
N VAL A 28 1.54 11.33 1.76
CA VAL A 28 0.99 10.39 0.78
C VAL A 28 -0.54 10.45 0.76
N THR A 29 -1.19 10.45 1.93
CA THR A 29 -2.65 10.56 2.04
C THR A 29 -3.17 11.86 1.43
N ASN A 30 -2.49 12.99 1.67
CA ASN A 30 -2.86 14.27 1.05
C ASN A 30 -2.75 14.22 -0.47
N LYS A 31 -1.68 13.59 -1.02
CA LYS A 31 -1.54 13.39 -2.46
C LYS A 31 -2.67 12.53 -3.03
N VAL A 32 -3.00 11.42 -2.38
CA VAL A 32 -4.15 10.57 -2.78
C VAL A 32 -5.44 11.39 -2.84
N HIS A 33 -5.71 12.23 -1.84
CA HIS A 33 -6.90 13.06 -1.82
C HIS A 33 -6.91 14.19 -2.87
N ALA A 34 -5.73 14.63 -3.33
CA ALA A 34 -5.62 15.65 -4.37
C ALA A 34 -5.85 15.10 -5.79
N THR A 35 -5.77 13.77 -5.98
CA THR A 35 -6.02 13.14 -7.29
C THR A 35 -7.50 13.10 -7.65
N ASN A 36 -7.80 13.23 -8.94
CA ASN A 36 -9.16 13.24 -9.47
C ASN A 36 -9.67 11.83 -9.80
N ASN A 37 -8.75 10.92 -10.13
CA ASN A 37 -9.09 9.55 -10.52
C ASN A 37 -8.01 8.55 -10.10
N ILE A 38 -8.35 7.25 -10.18
CA ILE A 38 -7.44 6.15 -9.84
C ILE A 38 -6.21 6.14 -10.76
N ASP A 39 -6.36 6.61 -12.00
CA ASP A 39 -5.28 6.64 -12.99
C ASP A 39 -4.17 7.62 -12.61
N GLU A 40 -4.52 8.77 -12.03
CA GLU A 40 -3.61 9.78 -11.51
C GLU A 40 -2.87 9.28 -10.27
N ILE A 41 -3.55 8.54 -9.37
CA ILE A 41 -2.90 7.85 -8.23
C ILE A 41 -1.79 6.92 -8.74
N MET A 42 -2.00 6.24 -9.86
CA MET A 42 -0.99 5.34 -10.43
C MET A 42 0.29 6.05 -10.83
N LEU A 43 0.18 7.23 -11.42
CA LEU A 43 1.31 7.93 -12.02
C LEU A 43 2.07 8.74 -10.97
N GLU A 44 1.36 9.42 -10.09
CA GLU A 44 1.96 10.43 -9.21
C GLU A 44 2.20 9.93 -7.79
N VAL A 45 1.42 8.96 -7.31
CA VAL A 45 1.41 8.57 -5.89
C VAL A 45 1.97 7.16 -5.66
N SER A 46 1.96 6.30 -6.67
CA SER A 46 2.40 4.91 -6.55
C SER A 46 3.85 4.77 -6.05
N ALA A 47 4.77 5.60 -6.56
CA ALA A 47 6.17 5.59 -6.16
C ALA A 47 6.35 5.95 -4.68
N ASP A 48 5.60 6.96 -4.20
CA ASP A 48 5.65 7.37 -2.80
C ASP A 48 5.05 6.32 -1.86
N ILE A 49 3.97 5.64 -2.28
CA ILE A 49 3.38 4.52 -1.53
C ILE A 49 4.40 3.38 -1.44
N CYS A 50 5.01 3.00 -2.55
CA CYS A 50 6.05 1.97 -2.56
C CYS A 50 7.22 2.34 -1.63
N ALA A 51 7.70 3.58 -1.67
CA ALA A 51 8.77 4.04 -0.79
C ALA A 51 8.36 4.03 0.70
N LEU A 52 7.13 4.45 1.02
CA LEU A 52 6.60 4.48 2.39
C LEU A 52 6.54 3.07 3.03
N PHE A 53 6.14 2.08 2.24
CA PHE A 53 6.02 0.69 2.70
C PHE A 53 7.24 -0.18 2.38
N ASN A 54 8.30 0.42 1.82
CA ASN A 54 9.49 -0.30 1.35
C ASN A 54 9.13 -1.49 0.44
N ALA A 55 8.24 -1.26 -0.52
CA ALA A 55 7.72 -2.25 -1.44
C ALA A 55 8.31 -2.05 -2.85
N ASP A 56 8.62 -3.16 -3.52
CA ASP A 56 9.12 -3.13 -4.90
C ASP A 56 8.02 -2.81 -5.91
N ARG A 57 6.79 -3.26 -5.63
CA ARG A 57 5.64 -3.11 -6.54
C ARG A 57 4.33 -2.89 -5.82
N LEU A 58 3.48 -2.06 -6.44
CA LEU A 58 2.08 -1.83 -6.08
C LEU A 58 1.18 -2.24 -7.24
N THR A 59 0.01 -2.80 -6.89
CA THR A 59 -1.05 -3.12 -7.85
C THR A 59 -2.39 -2.74 -7.23
N ILE A 60 -3.16 -1.87 -7.91
CA ILE A 60 -4.50 -1.48 -7.48
C ILE A 60 -5.52 -2.19 -8.37
N TYR A 61 -6.50 -2.81 -7.73
CA TYR A 61 -7.63 -3.47 -8.37
C TYR A 61 -8.90 -2.65 -8.15
N SER A 62 -9.67 -2.42 -9.21
CA SER A 62 -11.01 -1.85 -9.13
C SER A 62 -12.06 -2.95 -9.33
N VAL A 63 -13.13 -2.95 -8.55
CA VAL A 63 -14.27 -3.85 -8.78
C VAL A 63 -14.98 -3.47 -10.08
N SER A 64 -15.34 -4.46 -10.90
CA SER A 64 -16.12 -4.23 -12.13
C SER A 64 -17.56 -3.81 -11.82
N GLU A 65 -18.23 -3.19 -12.80
CA GLU A 65 -19.59 -2.68 -12.65
C GLU A 65 -20.61 -3.78 -12.29
N ASP A 66 -20.44 -4.97 -12.86
CA ASP A 66 -21.24 -6.16 -12.57
C ASP A 66 -20.93 -6.80 -11.19
N LYS A 67 -19.95 -6.26 -10.44
CA LYS A 67 -19.46 -6.75 -9.14
C LYS A 67 -19.04 -8.22 -9.13
N SER A 68 -18.78 -8.80 -10.30
CA SER A 68 -18.39 -10.21 -10.44
C SER A 68 -16.87 -10.40 -10.43
N SER A 69 -16.13 -9.33 -10.70
CA SER A 69 -14.69 -9.38 -10.96
C SER A 69 -13.96 -8.14 -10.46
N ILE A 70 -12.65 -8.25 -10.39
CA ILE A 70 -11.73 -7.16 -10.14
C ILE A 70 -10.82 -6.99 -11.36
N VAL A 71 -10.57 -5.73 -11.72
CA VAL A 71 -9.72 -5.36 -12.85
C VAL A 71 -8.49 -4.66 -12.31
N SER A 72 -7.32 -5.20 -12.61
CA SER A 72 -6.04 -4.57 -12.30
C SER A 72 -5.92 -3.29 -13.12
N LYS A 73 -5.90 -2.14 -12.46
CA LYS A 73 -5.68 -0.84 -13.09
C LYS A 73 -4.19 -0.51 -13.20
N VAL A 74 -3.37 -0.95 -12.24
CA VAL A 74 -1.97 -0.54 -12.11
C VAL A 74 -1.07 -1.74 -11.91
N LYS A 75 0.09 -1.76 -12.57
CA LYS A 75 1.20 -2.67 -12.24
C LYS A 75 2.51 -1.90 -12.33
N THR A 76 3.04 -1.43 -11.22
CA THR A 76 4.37 -0.79 -11.23
C THR A 76 5.43 -1.84 -11.62
N GLY A 77 6.27 -1.55 -12.63
CA GLY A 77 7.39 -2.41 -13.04
C GLY A 77 7.13 -3.39 -14.19
N LEU A 78 5.98 -3.30 -14.88
CA LEU A 78 5.71 -4.04 -16.12
C LEU A 78 5.21 -3.06 -17.21
N ASN A 79 5.91 -2.99 -18.35
CA ASN A 79 5.52 -2.18 -19.53
C ASN A 79 4.27 -2.70 -20.26
N SER A 80 3.38 -3.41 -19.58
CA SER A 80 2.22 -4.05 -20.18
C SER A 80 0.94 -3.51 -19.55
N PHE A 81 0.31 -2.58 -20.26
CA PHE A 81 -1.03 -2.01 -20.03
C PHE A 81 -2.16 -3.05 -20.24
N LYS A 82 -1.93 -4.33 -19.90
CA LYS A 82 -2.96 -5.35 -20.01
C LYS A 82 -3.68 -5.47 -18.68
N ASP A 83 -4.88 -4.87 -18.65
CA ASP A 83 -5.87 -5.02 -17.61
C ASP A 83 -6.06 -6.51 -17.31
N LEU A 84 -5.64 -6.92 -16.11
CA LEU A 84 -5.86 -8.28 -15.62
C LEU A 84 -7.21 -8.32 -14.92
N LYS A 85 -8.17 -8.99 -15.55
CA LYS A 85 -9.49 -9.27 -14.95
C LYS A 85 -9.41 -10.58 -14.18
N LEU A 86 -9.70 -10.55 -12.89
CA LEU A 86 -9.79 -11.73 -12.03
C LEU A 86 -11.21 -11.84 -11.47
N PRO A 87 -11.82 -13.04 -11.41
CA PRO A 87 -13.11 -13.20 -10.75
C PRO A 87 -13.00 -12.96 -9.24
N ILE A 88 -14.07 -12.46 -8.63
CA ILE A 88 -14.19 -12.42 -7.17
C ILE A 88 -14.48 -13.85 -6.69
N ALA A 89 -13.40 -14.59 -6.44
CA ALA A 89 -13.41 -15.99 -6.05
C ALA A 89 -12.19 -16.31 -5.19
N GLU A 90 -12.23 -17.45 -4.50
CA GLU A 90 -11.18 -17.89 -3.58
C GLU A 90 -9.90 -18.40 -4.29
N HIS A 91 -9.91 -18.46 -5.63
CA HIS A 91 -8.81 -19.01 -6.43
C HIS A 91 -7.61 -18.06 -6.62
N SER A 92 -7.71 -16.80 -6.20
CA SER A 92 -6.58 -15.86 -6.22
C SER A 92 -6.57 -15.02 -4.96
N LEU A 93 -5.41 -14.53 -4.54
CA LEU A 93 -5.29 -13.68 -3.34
C LEU A 93 -6.13 -12.41 -3.46
N ALA A 94 -6.03 -11.71 -4.59
CA ALA A 94 -6.79 -10.51 -4.84
C ALA A 94 -8.30 -10.80 -4.90
N GLY A 95 -8.70 -11.89 -5.55
CA GLY A 95 -10.11 -12.33 -5.62
C GLY A 95 -10.65 -12.72 -4.24
N TYR A 96 -9.87 -13.42 -3.43
CA TYR A 96 -10.26 -13.82 -2.08
C TYR A 96 -10.38 -12.60 -1.16
N VAL A 97 -9.45 -11.63 -1.22
CA VAL A 97 -9.56 -10.38 -0.44
C VAL A 97 -10.81 -9.60 -0.86
N ALA A 98 -11.11 -9.53 -2.16
CA ALA A 98 -12.33 -8.90 -2.67
C ALA A 98 -13.62 -9.61 -2.18
N PHE A 99 -13.59 -10.94 -2.08
CA PHE A 99 -14.69 -11.76 -1.59
C PHE A 99 -14.88 -11.65 -0.07
N ALA A 100 -13.82 -11.93 0.70
CA ALA A 100 -13.86 -12.03 2.16
C ALA A 100 -13.78 -10.67 2.88
N LYS A 101 -13.37 -9.60 2.18
CA LYS A 101 -13.16 -8.24 2.72
C LYS A 101 -12.24 -8.20 3.94
N LYS A 102 -11.25 -9.10 3.97
CA LYS A 102 -10.24 -9.21 5.03
C LYS A 102 -8.87 -8.96 4.47
N ALA A 103 -8.06 -8.19 5.23
CA ALA A 103 -6.65 -8.01 4.91
C ALA A 103 -5.90 -9.32 5.12
N ILE A 104 -4.97 -9.62 4.21
CA ILE A 104 -4.14 -10.82 4.25
C ILE A 104 -2.68 -10.40 4.21
N ASN A 105 -1.88 -11.04 5.04
CA ASN A 105 -0.44 -10.92 5.05
C ASN A 105 0.16 -12.31 4.83
N ILE A 106 1.04 -12.41 3.83
CA ILE A 106 1.70 -13.66 3.44
C ILE A 106 3.13 -13.55 3.95
N LYS A 107 3.57 -14.57 4.70
CA LYS A 107 4.92 -14.64 5.29
C LYS A 107 5.76 -15.71 4.61
#